data_AF-A0A321LMW4-F1
#
_entry.id   AF-A0A321LMW4-F1
#
_cell.length_a   1.000
_cell.length_b   1.000
_cell.length_c   1.000
_cell.angle_alpha   90.00
_cell.angle_beta   90.00
_cell.angle_gamma   90.00
#
_symmetry.space_group_name_H-M   'P 1'
#
loop_
_entity.id
_entity.type
_entity.pdbx_description
1 polymer ?
#
loop_
_entity_poly.entity_id
_entity_poly.type
_entity_poly.pdbx_seq_one_letter_code
_entity_poly.pdbx_strand_id
1 'polypeptide(L)'
;MKNELSSWKEIADYLGVTVRTAQSWEGTRDLPVHRFPGELRGMVRAYVKEIEEWKKTPSASQNGNSTEMPKNPQPNGLETVLATKAPPTATAVTHLPPSNLITRRNFIAGVTATLAVGTTGVWVSTKTSRRSSSYKVERNMLTVFDQYNQVIWQHSFDRPLHAVSYELETRKGWIGNVNDEGTRRVFFIADHSMEVGKQSILYCFDNHGNELWRFLPGREISTANERFTHSYYGSQIRVITIRTGERKVLISSCHTTFYPNQVALLNIDGQLESEYWHSGHLLLMEAVDMNGDGQPEIYLGGVNNEYKAATLVVLNPENLQGVSKQSNPKYQFEGPINKNALARILLPRTCINQRFEDYNNVGYMQIGDSQIIVGVDEQLTETIPTMMYTFGTDLKLQSISPSDTFLAFHKRYEIERKLDHHFRQDELDNLKLTYLP
;
A
#
# COMPACT_ATOMS: atom_id res chain seq x y z
N MET A 1 25.82 -0.29 -22.86
CA MET A 1 25.42 -0.73 -21.50
C MET A 1 24.52 0.35 -20.91
N LYS A 2 23.68 0.04 -19.90
CA LYS A 2 23.02 1.11 -19.13
C LYS A 2 24.10 1.90 -18.37
N ASN A 3 23.99 3.23 -18.33
CA ASN A 3 24.88 4.09 -17.54
C ASN A 3 24.36 4.33 -16.11
N GLU A 4 23.11 3.93 -15.85
CA GLU A 4 22.34 4.16 -14.64
C GLU A 4 21.52 2.92 -14.30
N LEU A 5 21.37 2.64 -13.01
CA LEU A 5 20.61 1.53 -12.44
C LEU A 5 19.49 2.13 -11.58
N SER A 6 18.23 1.80 -11.86
CA SER A 6 17.06 2.49 -11.28
C SER A 6 16.27 1.67 -10.24
N SER A 7 16.84 0.55 -9.80
CA SER A 7 16.27 -0.25 -8.71
C SER A 7 17.35 -1.01 -7.92
N TRP A 8 17.01 -1.38 -6.69
CA TRP A 8 17.85 -2.24 -5.86
C TRP A 8 18.20 -3.58 -6.51
N LYS A 9 17.34 -4.10 -7.38
CA LYS A 9 17.61 -5.33 -8.12
C LYS A 9 18.72 -5.11 -9.14
N GLU A 10 18.63 -4.07 -9.97
CA GLU A 10 19.69 -3.74 -10.94
C GLU A 10 21.03 -3.42 -10.28
N ILE A 11 21.02 -2.72 -9.15
CA ILE A 11 22.23 -2.43 -8.35
C ILE A 11 22.85 -3.74 -7.82
N ALA A 12 22.03 -4.66 -7.30
CA ALA A 12 22.49 -5.95 -6.78
C ALA A 12 23.03 -6.88 -7.89
N ASP A 13 22.31 -6.95 -9.02
CA ASP A 13 22.70 -7.72 -10.20
C ASP A 13 24.02 -7.18 -10.80
N TYR A 14 24.23 -5.86 -10.83
CA TYR A 14 25.49 -5.23 -11.29
C TYR A 14 26.67 -5.41 -10.32
N LEU A 15 26.39 -5.56 -9.02
CA LEU A 15 27.39 -5.83 -7.99
C LEU A 15 27.67 -7.33 -7.79
N GLY A 16 26.86 -8.23 -8.35
CA GLY A 16 26.98 -9.68 -8.16
C GLY A 16 26.61 -10.15 -6.75
N VAL A 17 25.71 -9.45 -6.07
CA VAL A 17 25.30 -9.73 -4.67
C VAL A 17 23.78 -9.79 -4.51
N THR A 18 23.28 -10.12 -3.32
CA THR A 18 21.83 -10.05 -3.06
C THR A 18 21.35 -8.61 -2.86
N VAL A 19 20.08 -8.33 -3.16
CA VAL A 19 19.41 -7.05 -2.88
C VAL A 19 19.65 -6.58 -1.43
N ARG A 20 19.55 -7.49 -0.46
CA ARG A 20 19.78 -7.19 0.96
C ARG A 20 21.24 -6.86 1.27
N THR A 21 22.19 -7.46 0.53
CA THR A 21 23.62 -7.14 0.62
C THR A 21 23.90 -5.74 0.08
N ALA A 22 23.35 -5.38 -1.10
CA ALA A 22 23.50 -4.06 -1.68
C ALA A 22 22.90 -2.96 -0.77
N GLN A 23 21.69 -3.19 -0.23
CA GLN A 23 21.06 -2.32 0.78
C GLN A 23 21.89 -2.18 2.06
N SER A 24 22.54 -3.26 2.50
CA SER A 24 23.45 -3.20 3.64
C SER A 24 24.69 -2.34 3.35
N TRP A 25 25.23 -2.37 2.12
CA TRP A 25 26.45 -1.64 1.75
C TRP A 25 26.24 -0.13 1.61
N GLU A 26 25.03 0.34 1.31
CA GLU A 26 24.67 1.76 1.41
C GLU A 26 24.96 2.31 2.81
N GLY A 27 24.44 1.65 3.86
CA GLY A 27 24.62 2.09 5.25
C GLY A 27 25.86 1.57 5.99
N THR A 28 26.74 0.79 5.35
CA THR A 28 27.95 0.22 6.01
C THR A 28 29.24 0.34 5.21
N ARG A 29 29.19 0.76 3.95
CA ARG A 29 30.35 0.90 3.06
C ARG A 29 30.27 2.14 2.17
N ASP A 30 29.32 3.04 2.43
CA ASP A 30 29.04 4.25 1.66
C ASP A 30 28.88 3.98 0.14
N LEU A 31 28.14 2.92 -0.21
CA LEU A 31 27.79 2.61 -1.61
C LEU A 31 27.00 3.81 -2.21
N PRO A 32 27.46 4.43 -3.32
CA PRO A 32 26.80 5.60 -3.89
C PRO A 32 25.44 5.22 -4.47
N VAL A 33 24.38 5.62 -3.76
CA VAL A 33 22.98 5.41 -4.12
C VAL A 33 22.22 6.70 -3.85
N HIS A 34 21.70 7.31 -4.90
CA HIS A 34 20.93 8.54 -4.82
C HIS A 34 19.46 8.22 -4.52
N ARG A 35 18.95 8.86 -3.47
CA ARG A 35 17.55 8.80 -3.03
C ARG A 35 16.94 10.19 -3.16
N PHE A 36 15.89 10.31 -3.96
CA PHE A 36 15.22 11.59 -4.20
C PHE A 36 14.28 11.91 -3.02
N PRO A 37 14.43 13.06 -2.34
CA PRO A 37 13.53 13.45 -1.26
C PRO A 37 12.22 14.01 -1.84
N GLY A 38 11.15 13.22 -1.77
CA GLY A 38 9.79 13.68 -2.11
C GLY A 38 8.91 12.64 -2.79
N GLU A 39 9.51 11.76 -3.61
CA GLU A 39 8.76 10.78 -4.40
C GLU A 39 8.93 9.34 -3.88
N LEU A 40 7.86 8.55 -4.00
CA LEU A 40 7.75 7.09 -3.83
C LEU A 40 8.86 6.40 -3.00
N ARG A 41 8.62 6.23 -1.69
CA ARG A 41 9.48 5.51 -0.73
C ARG A 41 9.93 4.13 -1.25
N GLY A 42 11.08 4.07 -1.92
CA GLY A 42 11.68 2.82 -2.40
C GLY A 42 12.49 2.97 -3.68
N MET A 43 12.24 3.99 -4.51
CA MET A 43 13.02 4.22 -5.73
C MET A 43 14.45 4.66 -5.38
N VAL A 44 15.43 4.07 -6.07
CA VAL A 44 16.87 4.32 -5.87
C VAL A 44 17.57 4.38 -7.22
N ARG A 45 18.49 5.33 -7.38
CA ARG A 45 19.25 5.53 -8.62
C ARG A 45 20.74 5.51 -8.31
N ALA A 46 21.52 4.76 -9.06
CA ALA A 46 22.98 4.72 -8.93
C ALA A 46 23.64 4.75 -10.30
N TYR A 47 24.64 5.61 -10.47
CA TYR A 47 25.37 5.71 -11.73
C TYR A 47 26.48 4.66 -11.78
N VAL A 48 26.58 3.95 -12.91
CA VAL A 48 27.58 2.89 -13.11
C VAL A 48 29.00 3.40 -12.90
N LYS A 49 29.27 4.65 -13.29
CA LYS A 49 30.56 5.31 -13.08
C LYS A 49 30.89 5.45 -11.58
N GLU A 50 29.94 5.89 -10.75
CA GLU A 50 30.15 6.07 -9.32
C GLU A 50 30.39 4.74 -8.62
N ILE A 51 29.65 3.68 -8.98
CA ILE A 51 29.88 2.33 -8.47
C ILE A 51 31.28 1.83 -8.84
N GLU A 52 31.72 2.07 -10.09
CA GLU A 52 33.07 1.69 -10.53
C GLU A 52 34.17 2.54 -9.89
N GLU A 53 33.90 3.76 -9.45
CA GLU A 53 34.84 4.58 -8.67
C GLU A 53 34.86 4.13 -7.19
N TRP A 54 33.70 3.87 -6.58
CA TRP A 54 33.55 3.29 -5.24
C TRP A 54 34.23 1.93 -5.09
N LYS A 55 34.15 1.03 -6.09
CA LYS A 55 34.86 -0.26 -6.12
C LYS A 55 36.39 -0.13 -6.01
N LYS A 56 36.96 1.05 -6.29
CA LYS A 56 38.41 1.33 -6.19
C LYS A 56 38.81 1.91 -4.82
N THR A 57 37.85 2.25 -3.97
CA THR A 57 38.10 2.82 -2.63
C THR A 57 38.39 1.70 -1.61
N PRO A 58 39.40 1.83 -0.73
CA PRO A 58 39.82 0.75 0.18
C PRO A 58 38.72 0.13 1.06
N SER A 59 37.68 0.89 1.39
CA SER A 59 36.50 0.45 2.17
C SER A 59 35.74 -0.73 1.53
N ALA A 60 35.83 -0.90 0.21
CA ALA A 60 35.16 -1.97 -0.53
C ALA A 60 35.85 -3.35 -0.40
N SER A 61 37.12 -3.39 0.03
CA SER A 61 38.00 -4.57 -0.20
C SER A 61 38.16 -5.54 0.98
N GLN A 62 37.46 -5.37 2.10
CA GLN A 62 37.44 -6.35 3.18
C GLN A 62 36.21 -7.29 3.13
N ASN A 63 36.36 -8.49 3.69
CA ASN A 63 35.46 -9.65 3.59
C ASN A 63 35.26 -10.23 2.17
N GLY A 64 36.36 -10.38 1.43
CA GLY A 64 36.44 -11.41 0.39
C GLY A 64 36.68 -12.79 1.02
N ASN A 65 35.61 -13.48 1.42
CA ASN A 65 35.68 -14.88 1.86
C ASN A 65 34.93 -15.75 0.86
N SER A 66 35.67 -16.47 0.02
CA SER A 66 35.14 -17.24 -1.10
C SER A 66 34.55 -18.58 -0.65
N THR A 67 33.22 -18.72 -0.76
CA THR A 67 32.55 -20.03 -0.74
C THR A 67 32.07 -20.36 -2.15
N GLU A 68 32.58 -21.43 -2.73
CA GLU A 68 32.21 -21.88 -4.08
C GLU A 68 30.74 -22.33 -4.14
N MET A 69 30.13 -22.22 -5.33
CA MET A 69 28.79 -22.77 -5.57
C MET A 69 28.83 -24.29 -5.78
N PRO A 70 28.08 -25.09 -5.00
CA PRO A 70 27.73 -26.45 -5.41
C PRO A 70 26.79 -26.41 -6.61
N LYS A 71 27.04 -27.25 -7.63
CA LYS A 71 26.12 -27.41 -8.77
C LYS A 71 24.89 -28.23 -8.36
N ASN A 72 23.74 -27.87 -8.90
CA ASN A 72 22.48 -28.59 -8.77
C ASN A 72 22.49 -29.96 -9.51
N PRO A 73 22.05 -31.05 -8.87
CA PRO A 73 21.55 -32.25 -9.55
C PRO A 73 20.04 -32.49 -9.31
N GLN A 74 19.34 -32.95 -10.36
CA GLN A 74 17.92 -33.34 -10.27
C GLN A 74 17.71 -34.65 -9.47
N PRO A 75 16.49 -34.90 -8.95
CA PRO A 75 16.23 -36.00 -8.02
C PRO A 75 16.02 -37.37 -8.69
N ASN A 76 16.69 -38.37 -8.11
CA ASN A 76 16.31 -39.78 -8.01
C ASN A 76 16.93 -40.28 -6.67
N GLY A 77 16.39 -41.25 -5.94
CA GLY A 77 15.15 -42.01 -6.14
C GLY A 77 15.28 -43.40 -5.50
N LEU A 78 14.73 -43.55 -4.27
CA LEU A 78 14.57 -44.81 -3.50
C LEU A 78 15.85 -45.60 -3.14
N GLU A 79 16.17 -45.76 -1.84
CA GLU A 79 16.14 -47.05 -1.12
C GLU A 79 16.74 -47.02 0.32
N THR A 80 15.88 -47.16 1.32
CA THR A 80 15.76 -48.38 2.16
C THR A 80 16.99 -48.99 2.88
N VAL A 81 17.10 -48.66 4.20
CA VAL A 81 17.24 -49.60 5.36
C VAL A 81 18.61 -50.12 5.88
N LEU A 82 18.78 -49.91 7.22
CA LEU A 82 19.55 -50.61 8.28
C LEU A 82 20.87 -51.37 8.02
N ALA A 83 21.86 -51.12 8.91
CA ALA A 83 22.37 -52.15 9.86
C ALA A 83 23.23 -51.55 11.01
N THR A 84 23.31 -52.26 12.14
CA THR A 84 23.91 -51.80 13.43
C THR A 84 25.10 -52.67 13.85
N LYS A 85 26.14 -52.12 14.53
CA LYS A 85 26.88 -52.84 15.59
C LYS A 85 27.79 -51.98 16.49
N ALA A 86 28.11 -52.53 17.67
CA ALA A 86 29.04 -52.04 18.70
C ALA A 86 29.54 -53.26 19.55
N PRO A 87 30.07 -53.13 20.79
CA PRO A 87 31.49 -52.99 21.17
C PRO A 87 32.05 -54.21 21.97
N PRO A 88 33.29 -54.13 22.52
CA PRO A 88 33.50 -54.14 24.00
C PRO A 88 34.60 -53.14 24.50
N THR A 89 34.77 -52.66 25.76
CA THR A 89 34.52 -53.12 27.16
C THR A 89 35.72 -53.89 27.78
N ALA A 90 36.25 -53.69 29.01
CA ALA A 90 35.79 -53.01 30.26
C ALA A 90 36.69 -51.81 30.74
N THR A 91 37.20 -51.57 31.98
CA THR A 91 37.48 -52.36 33.23
C THR A 91 37.36 -51.49 34.54
N ALA A 92 38.27 -51.58 35.55
CA ALA A 92 38.15 -51.03 36.94
C ALA A 92 39.54 -50.70 37.59
N VAL A 93 39.84 -50.41 38.90
CA VAL A 93 39.20 -50.63 40.24
C VAL A 93 39.79 -49.73 41.39
N THR A 94 39.02 -49.43 42.46
CA THR A 94 39.38 -49.18 43.91
C THR A 94 40.32 -48.02 44.40
N HIS A 95 40.32 -47.51 45.68
CA HIS A 95 39.26 -47.13 46.67
C HIS A 95 39.80 -46.54 48.04
N LEU A 96 39.41 -45.30 48.44
CA LEU A 96 39.17 -44.72 49.82
C LEU A 96 40.21 -44.92 51.00
N PRO A 97 40.01 -44.53 52.31
CA PRO A 97 38.96 -43.80 53.09
C PRO A 97 39.55 -42.66 54.04
N PRO A 98 39.08 -42.27 55.28
CA PRO A 98 37.81 -42.43 56.04
C PRO A 98 37.27 -41.18 56.87
N SER A 99 36.15 -41.37 57.61
CA SER A 99 35.74 -40.72 58.92
C SER A 99 35.20 -39.25 58.94
N ASN A 100 34.27 -38.78 59.82
CA ASN A 100 33.38 -39.36 60.87
C ASN A 100 32.12 -38.43 61.08
N LEU A 101 30.86 -38.91 61.09
CA LEU A 101 29.96 -39.40 62.19
C LEU A 101 29.07 -38.38 62.99
N ILE A 102 27.73 -38.55 62.85
CA ILE A 102 26.65 -38.52 63.89
C ILE A 102 26.33 -37.20 64.63
N THR A 103 25.05 -36.74 64.66
CA THR A 103 24.07 -36.85 65.78
C THR A 103 22.62 -36.44 65.37
N ARG A 104 21.59 -36.89 66.12
CA ARG A 104 20.13 -36.62 65.96
C ARG A 104 19.72 -35.28 66.64
N ARG A 105 18.48 -34.84 66.92
CA ARG A 105 17.08 -35.37 66.96
C ARG A 105 16.12 -34.15 67.18
N ASN A 106 14.86 -33.96 66.75
CA ASN A 106 13.93 -34.45 65.71
C ASN A 106 12.75 -33.42 65.61
N PHE A 107 11.96 -33.44 64.51
CA PHE A 107 10.62 -32.78 64.33
C PHE A 107 10.63 -31.23 64.30
N ILE A 108 9.72 -30.50 63.61
CA ILE A 108 8.57 -30.86 62.74
C ILE A 108 8.53 -29.88 61.53
N ALA A 109 7.60 -30.08 60.57
CA ALA A 109 7.42 -29.34 59.31
C ALA A 109 7.63 -27.81 59.33
N GLY A 110 8.16 -27.24 58.23
CA GLY A 110 8.29 -25.78 58.09
C GLY A 110 8.76 -25.20 56.74
N VAL A 111 9.47 -25.93 55.86
CA VAL A 111 10.04 -25.34 54.63
C VAL A 111 9.84 -26.21 53.38
N THR A 112 8.69 -26.05 52.73
CA THR A 112 8.45 -26.44 51.31
C THR A 112 7.89 -25.25 50.51
N ALA A 113 8.37 -24.03 50.80
CA ALA A 113 7.80 -22.78 50.30
C ALA A 113 8.85 -21.68 49.97
N THR A 114 10.09 -22.04 49.59
CA THR A 114 11.16 -21.03 49.36
C THR A 114 11.96 -21.22 48.06
N LEU A 115 11.68 -22.27 47.28
CA LEU A 115 12.23 -22.48 45.92
C LEU A 115 11.16 -22.58 44.82
N ALA A 116 9.90 -22.25 45.15
CA ALA A 116 8.76 -22.16 44.22
C ALA A 116 8.27 -20.71 44.00
N VAL A 117 9.09 -19.71 44.37
CA VAL A 117 8.79 -18.27 44.21
C VAL A 117 9.77 -17.59 43.23
N GLY A 118 11.02 -18.05 43.17
CA GLY A 118 12.06 -17.48 42.28
C GLY A 118 11.85 -17.74 40.78
N THR A 119 11.23 -18.87 40.41
CA THR A 119 10.96 -19.24 39.00
C THR A 119 9.61 -18.74 38.50
N THR A 120 8.62 -18.62 39.39
CA THR A 120 7.28 -18.08 39.10
C THR A 120 7.26 -16.55 39.04
N GLY A 121 8.23 -15.89 39.67
CA GLY A 121 8.25 -14.43 39.88
C GLY A 121 8.63 -13.55 38.68
N VAL A 122 9.16 -14.10 37.58
CA VAL A 122 9.68 -13.31 36.44
C VAL A 122 9.02 -13.65 35.10
N TRP A 123 7.93 -14.43 35.08
CA TRP A 123 7.06 -14.56 33.88
C TRP A 123 5.85 -13.62 33.89
N VAL A 124 5.87 -12.61 34.76
CA VAL A 124 4.93 -11.46 34.76
C VAL A 124 5.65 -10.19 34.28
N SER A 125 6.79 -10.32 33.59
CA SER A 125 7.45 -9.23 32.89
C SER A 125 6.73 -8.91 31.58
N THR A 126 5.65 -8.13 31.70
CA THR A 126 4.91 -7.47 30.60
C THR A 126 4.56 -8.35 29.39
N LYS A 127 3.36 -8.93 29.39
CA LYS A 127 2.60 -9.09 28.14
C LYS A 127 2.19 -7.71 27.61
N THR A 128 3.16 -6.94 27.13
CA THR A 128 2.90 -5.78 26.28
C THR A 128 2.18 -6.32 25.05
N SER A 129 0.87 -6.09 24.95
CA SER A 129 0.07 -6.66 23.86
C SER A 129 0.72 -6.28 22.53
N ARG A 130 1.16 -7.29 21.76
CA ARG A 130 1.86 -7.08 20.50
C ARG A 130 0.94 -6.31 19.57
N ARG A 131 1.35 -5.12 19.16
CA ARG A 131 0.47 -4.19 18.45
C ARG A 131 0.60 -4.46 16.96
N SER A 132 -0.48 -4.85 16.29
CA SER A 132 -0.50 -4.96 14.83
C SER A 132 0.05 -3.67 14.22
N SER A 133 1.07 -3.75 13.37
CA SER A 133 1.82 -2.58 12.87
C SER A 133 2.00 -2.59 11.35
N SER A 134 1.98 -3.76 10.73
CA SER A 134 2.06 -3.94 9.28
C SER A 134 1.37 -5.24 8.87
N TYR A 135 1.11 -5.38 7.57
CA TYR A 135 0.57 -6.60 6.99
C TYR A 135 1.35 -7.01 5.73
N LYS A 136 1.23 -8.28 5.34
CA LYS A 136 1.66 -8.80 4.04
C LYS A 136 0.58 -9.74 3.50
N VAL A 137 0.37 -9.72 2.18
CA VAL A 137 -0.46 -10.67 1.45
C VAL A 137 0.43 -11.69 0.75
N GLU A 138 0.11 -12.97 0.88
CA GLU A 138 0.70 -14.06 0.10
C GLU A 138 -0.39 -15.00 -0.41
N ARG A 139 -0.63 -15.02 -1.73
CA ARG A 139 -1.70 -15.79 -2.39
C ARG A 139 -3.09 -15.53 -1.80
N ASN A 140 -3.56 -16.39 -0.89
CA ASN A 140 -4.87 -16.31 -0.22
C ASN A 140 -4.76 -15.99 1.28
N MET A 141 -3.57 -15.57 1.76
CA MET A 141 -3.30 -15.37 3.19
C MET A 141 -2.91 -13.93 3.50
N LEU A 142 -3.60 -13.33 4.47
CA LEU A 142 -3.21 -12.10 5.15
C LEU A 142 -2.35 -12.48 6.38
N THR A 143 -1.14 -11.96 6.47
CA THR A 143 -0.27 -12.08 7.65
C THR A 143 -0.09 -10.71 8.29
N VAL A 144 -0.31 -10.61 9.60
CA VAL A 144 -0.18 -9.35 10.35
C VAL A 144 0.95 -9.45 11.36
N PHE A 145 1.80 -8.41 11.38
CA PHE A 145 3.03 -8.36 12.16
C PHE A 145 2.97 -7.26 13.24
N ASP A 146 3.78 -7.44 14.29
CA ASP A 146 4.01 -6.41 15.31
C ASP A 146 5.08 -5.38 14.88
N GLN A 147 5.31 -4.37 15.72
CA GLN A 147 6.32 -3.33 15.48
C GLN A 147 7.78 -3.83 15.44
N TYR A 148 8.01 -5.12 15.68
CA TYR A 148 9.32 -5.79 15.56
C TYR A 148 9.35 -6.77 14.37
N ASN A 149 8.38 -6.68 13.45
CA ASN A 149 8.16 -7.58 12.31
C ASN A 149 7.96 -9.06 12.70
N GLN A 150 7.48 -9.35 13.91
CA GLN A 150 7.09 -10.71 14.31
C GLN A 150 5.60 -10.92 14.01
N VAL A 151 5.25 -12.09 13.47
CA VAL A 151 3.84 -12.45 13.22
C VAL A 151 3.05 -12.43 14.53
N ILE A 152 1.87 -11.80 14.50
CA ILE A 152 0.88 -11.86 15.59
C ILE A 152 -0.18 -12.90 15.24
N TRP A 153 -0.73 -12.81 14.03
CA TRP A 153 -1.78 -13.68 13.53
C TRP A 153 -1.76 -13.77 11.99
N GLN A 154 -2.45 -14.77 11.47
CA GLN A 154 -2.66 -15.00 10.04
C GLN A 154 -4.13 -15.33 9.78
N HIS A 155 -4.68 -14.86 8.66
CA HIS A 155 -6.01 -15.18 8.19
C HIS A 155 -5.92 -15.72 6.76
N SER A 156 -6.49 -16.90 6.53
CA SER A 156 -6.53 -17.56 5.22
C SER A 156 -7.93 -17.43 4.64
N PHE A 157 -8.05 -16.75 3.50
CA PHE A 157 -9.28 -16.68 2.73
C PHE A 157 -9.46 -17.96 1.90
N ASP A 158 -10.71 -18.33 1.61
CA ASP A 158 -11.06 -19.51 0.79
C ASP A 158 -10.58 -19.43 -0.67
N ARG A 159 -10.14 -18.25 -1.11
CA ARG A 159 -9.82 -17.88 -2.49
C ARG A 159 -8.55 -17.04 -2.56
N PRO A 160 -7.76 -17.13 -3.64
CA PRO A 160 -6.67 -16.20 -3.90
C PRO A 160 -7.13 -14.74 -3.84
N LEU A 161 -6.23 -13.89 -3.35
CA LEU A 161 -6.30 -12.44 -3.47
C LEU A 161 -5.51 -12.02 -4.72
N HIS A 162 -5.95 -10.95 -5.38
CA HIS A 162 -5.25 -10.40 -6.53
C HIS A 162 -3.89 -9.81 -6.10
N ALA A 163 -2.79 -10.53 -6.35
CA ALA A 163 -1.47 -10.17 -5.84
C ALA A 163 -1.04 -8.72 -6.19
N VAL A 164 -1.25 -8.29 -7.45
CA VAL A 164 -0.87 -6.97 -7.95
C VAL A 164 -1.59 -5.84 -7.18
N SER A 165 -2.82 -6.07 -6.69
CA SER A 165 -3.54 -5.13 -5.82
C SER A 165 -2.85 -4.84 -4.47
N TYR A 166 -1.74 -5.52 -4.14
CA TYR A 166 -0.96 -5.34 -2.91
C TYR A 166 0.54 -5.17 -3.13
N GLU A 167 1.04 -5.25 -4.37
CA GLU A 167 2.49 -5.21 -4.66
C GLU A 167 3.12 -3.84 -4.39
N LEU A 168 2.33 -2.77 -4.38
CA LEU A 168 2.79 -1.38 -4.27
C LEU A 168 2.15 -0.56 -3.13
N GLU A 169 1.13 -1.08 -2.44
CA GLU A 169 0.21 -0.23 -1.68
C GLU A 169 -0.09 -0.63 -0.22
N THR A 170 0.09 0.34 0.68
CA THR A 170 -0.52 0.38 2.02
C THR A 170 -1.97 0.89 1.98
N ARG A 171 -2.57 1.09 0.80
CA ARG A 171 -3.86 1.78 0.63
C ARG A 171 -5.07 0.85 0.72
N LYS A 172 -4.86 -0.47 0.65
CA LYS A 172 -5.91 -1.51 0.81
C LYS A 172 -6.06 -2.04 2.24
N GLY A 173 -5.29 -1.53 3.20
CA GLY A 173 -5.41 -1.93 4.61
C GLY A 173 -5.00 -0.82 5.58
N TRP A 174 -5.62 -0.77 6.74
CA TRP A 174 -5.34 0.18 7.81
C TRP A 174 -5.23 -0.55 9.15
N ILE A 175 -4.23 -0.16 9.96
CA ILE A 175 -3.99 -0.78 11.26
C ILE A 175 -3.76 0.31 12.32
N GLY A 176 -4.72 0.47 13.22
CA GLY A 176 -4.71 1.60 14.16
C GLY A 176 -5.64 1.43 15.34
N ASN A 177 -5.50 2.34 16.30
CA ASN A 177 -6.43 2.44 17.43
C ASN A 177 -7.67 3.20 16.92
N VAL A 178 -8.86 2.69 17.21
CA VAL A 178 -10.12 3.27 16.70
C VAL A 178 -10.80 4.21 17.70
N ASN A 179 -10.45 4.09 18.98
CA ASN A 179 -10.86 4.98 20.06
C ASN A 179 -9.68 5.30 20.97
N ASP A 180 -9.85 6.26 21.88
CA ASP A 180 -8.76 6.77 22.73
C ASP A 180 -8.41 5.81 23.88
N GLU A 181 -9.32 4.88 24.21
CA GLU A 181 -9.05 3.71 25.07
C GLU A 181 -7.98 2.77 24.46
N GLY A 182 -7.69 2.93 23.17
CA GLY A 182 -6.65 2.19 22.47
C GLY A 182 -7.11 0.88 21.82
N THR A 183 -8.42 0.67 21.65
CA THR A 183 -8.98 -0.50 20.93
C THR A 183 -8.39 -0.56 19.53
N ARG A 184 -7.60 -1.60 19.23
CA ARG A 184 -6.86 -1.72 17.97
C ARG A 184 -7.59 -2.66 16.99
N ARG A 185 -7.74 -2.20 15.75
CA ARG A 185 -8.39 -2.94 14.65
C ARG A 185 -7.47 -3.03 13.43
N VAL A 186 -7.74 -4.02 12.58
CA VAL A 186 -7.21 -4.14 11.22
C VAL A 186 -8.38 -4.08 10.24
N PHE A 187 -8.44 -3.03 9.43
CA PHE A 187 -9.33 -2.97 8.28
C PHE A 187 -8.57 -3.41 7.03
N PHE A 188 -9.17 -4.25 6.19
CA PHE A 188 -8.49 -4.81 5.02
C PHE A 188 -9.46 -5.11 3.88
N ILE A 189 -9.18 -4.60 2.68
CA ILE A 189 -9.86 -5.01 1.45
C ILE A 189 -9.26 -6.34 1.01
N ALA A 190 -10.03 -7.42 1.14
CA ALA A 190 -9.80 -8.68 0.44
C ALA A 190 -10.26 -8.54 -1.02
N ASP A 191 -9.33 -8.51 -1.96
CA ASP A 191 -9.59 -8.21 -3.36
C ASP A 191 -9.56 -9.48 -4.22
N HIS A 192 -10.75 -9.99 -4.53
CA HIS A 192 -10.97 -11.18 -5.36
C HIS A 192 -11.34 -10.85 -6.81
N SER A 193 -11.16 -9.61 -7.27
CA SER A 193 -11.67 -9.09 -8.55
C SER A 193 -11.18 -9.79 -9.83
N MET A 194 -10.09 -10.57 -9.77
CA MET A 194 -9.69 -11.46 -10.88
C MET A 194 -10.60 -12.68 -11.06
N GLU A 195 -11.37 -13.09 -10.05
CA GLU A 195 -12.31 -14.19 -10.19
C GLU A 195 -13.64 -13.70 -10.78
N VAL A 196 -14.10 -14.35 -11.85
CA VAL A 196 -15.32 -13.97 -12.58
C VAL A 196 -16.53 -13.96 -11.64
N GLY A 197 -17.20 -12.80 -11.56
CA GLY A 197 -18.35 -12.61 -10.67
C GLY A 197 -17.98 -12.61 -9.18
N LYS A 198 -16.79 -12.10 -8.84
CA LYS A 198 -16.38 -11.79 -7.46
C LYS A 198 -16.11 -10.30 -7.28
N GLN A 199 -16.54 -9.81 -6.13
CA GLN A 199 -16.35 -8.46 -5.63
C GLN A 199 -15.29 -8.47 -4.53
N SER A 200 -14.67 -7.34 -4.22
CA SER A 200 -13.87 -7.24 -3.00
C SER A 200 -14.75 -7.28 -1.76
N ILE A 201 -14.14 -7.53 -0.60
CA ILE A 201 -14.80 -7.46 0.71
C ILE A 201 -13.92 -6.64 1.65
N LEU A 202 -14.49 -5.65 2.33
CA LEU A 202 -13.80 -4.91 3.40
C LEU A 202 -14.02 -5.64 4.72
N TYR A 203 -12.98 -6.29 5.24
CA TYR A 203 -13.00 -6.97 6.54
C TYR A 203 -12.54 -6.05 7.66
N CYS A 204 -13.10 -6.27 8.86
CA CYS A 204 -12.59 -5.76 10.13
C CYS A 204 -12.18 -6.91 11.04
N PHE A 205 -10.93 -6.90 11.50
CA PHE A 205 -10.39 -7.83 12.48
C PHE A 205 -9.99 -7.11 13.78
N ASP A 206 -10.00 -7.84 14.89
CA ASP A 206 -9.34 -7.40 16.12
C ASP A 206 -7.79 -7.56 16.05
N ASN A 207 -7.10 -7.20 17.13
CA ASN A 207 -5.65 -7.37 17.24
C ASN A 207 -5.21 -8.86 17.42
N HIS A 208 -6.12 -9.82 17.34
CA HIS A 208 -5.87 -11.27 17.44
C HIS A 208 -6.22 -12.04 16.16
N GLY A 209 -6.86 -11.40 15.17
CA GLY A 209 -7.24 -11.99 13.88
C GLY A 209 -8.67 -12.53 13.84
N ASN A 210 -9.49 -12.26 14.84
CA ASN A 210 -10.91 -12.61 14.82
C ASN A 210 -11.67 -11.64 13.90
N GLU A 211 -12.45 -12.16 12.94
CA GLU A 211 -13.38 -11.35 12.14
C GLU A 211 -14.47 -10.77 13.06
N LEU A 212 -14.67 -9.45 13.00
CA LEU A 212 -15.67 -8.74 13.79
C LEU A 212 -16.88 -8.39 12.92
N TRP A 213 -16.61 -7.88 11.72
CA TRP A 213 -17.59 -7.56 10.69
C TRP A 213 -16.94 -7.55 9.31
N ARG A 214 -17.77 -7.58 8.28
CA ARG A 214 -17.37 -7.34 6.88
C ARG A 214 -18.40 -6.51 6.13
N PHE A 215 -17.92 -5.61 5.27
CA PHE A 215 -18.72 -4.78 4.38
C PHE A 215 -18.52 -5.23 2.94
N LEU A 216 -19.63 -5.34 2.20
CA LEU A 216 -19.65 -5.65 0.76
C LEU A 216 -19.78 -4.32 0.01
N PRO A 217 -18.76 -3.88 -0.76
CA PRO A 217 -18.81 -2.58 -1.42
C PRO A 217 -19.76 -2.56 -2.61
N GLY A 218 -20.32 -1.38 -2.86
CA GLY A 218 -21.28 -1.12 -3.91
C GLY A 218 -22.65 -1.75 -3.68
N ARG A 219 -23.52 -1.52 -4.67
CA ARG A 219 -24.85 -2.11 -4.83
C ARG A 219 -25.24 -1.95 -6.30
N GLU A 220 -26.40 -2.46 -6.66
CA GLU A 220 -26.99 -2.15 -7.96
C GLU A 220 -27.29 -0.63 -8.07
N ILE A 221 -27.03 -0.07 -9.25
CA ILE A 221 -27.36 1.33 -9.59
C ILE A 221 -27.71 1.42 -11.08
N SER A 222 -28.53 2.40 -11.46
CA SER A 222 -28.97 2.60 -12.84
C SER A 222 -28.75 4.05 -13.28
N THR A 223 -28.64 4.27 -14.58
CA THR A 223 -29.04 5.52 -15.25
C THR A 223 -30.34 5.27 -16.01
N ALA A 224 -30.92 6.30 -16.64
CA ALA A 224 -32.15 6.16 -17.43
C ALA A 224 -32.06 5.13 -18.59
N ASN A 225 -30.86 4.71 -18.97
CA ASN A 225 -30.60 3.84 -20.13
C ASN A 225 -29.91 2.50 -19.78
N GLU A 226 -29.33 2.36 -18.59
CA GLU A 226 -28.36 1.30 -18.28
C GLU A 226 -28.40 0.92 -16.80
N ARG A 227 -28.25 -0.38 -16.47
CA ARG A 227 -28.34 -0.93 -15.10
C ARG A 227 -27.07 -1.71 -14.79
N PHE A 228 -26.35 -1.30 -13.75
CA PHE A 228 -25.06 -1.83 -13.35
C PHE A 228 -25.23 -2.77 -12.16
N THR A 229 -24.68 -3.98 -12.27
CA THR A 229 -24.79 -5.00 -11.22
C THR A 229 -23.97 -4.63 -9.98
N HIS A 230 -24.13 -5.39 -8.91
CA HIS A 230 -23.41 -5.17 -7.64
C HIS A 230 -21.91 -5.59 -7.69
N SER A 231 -21.29 -5.67 -8.86
CA SER A 231 -19.92 -6.19 -9.01
C SER A 231 -18.87 -5.08 -8.85
N TYR A 232 -18.43 -4.83 -7.62
CA TYR A 232 -17.45 -3.78 -7.30
C TYR A 232 -16.16 -4.34 -6.69
N TYR A 233 -15.05 -3.64 -6.91
CA TYR A 233 -13.79 -3.88 -6.21
C TYR A 233 -13.34 -2.64 -5.45
N GLY A 234 -12.84 -2.83 -4.24
CA GLY A 234 -12.33 -1.74 -3.41
C GLY A 234 -10.99 -1.26 -3.95
N SER A 235 -10.92 0.01 -4.36
CA SER A 235 -9.66 0.63 -4.80
C SER A 235 -8.80 0.97 -3.59
N GLN A 236 -9.33 1.75 -2.64
CA GLN A 236 -8.61 2.19 -1.44
C GLN A 236 -9.53 2.35 -0.22
N ILE A 237 -8.96 2.26 0.99
CA ILE A 237 -9.58 2.75 2.23
C ILE A 237 -8.79 3.89 2.88
N ARG A 238 -9.47 4.70 3.68
CA ARG A 238 -8.88 5.57 4.71
C ARG A 238 -9.71 5.44 5.99
N VAL A 239 -9.10 5.68 7.14
CA VAL A 239 -9.84 5.89 8.40
C VAL A 239 -9.59 7.32 8.82
N ILE A 240 -10.66 8.09 8.96
CA ILE A 240 -10.63 9.51 9.30
C ILE A 240 -11.16 9.72 10.70
N THR A 241 -10.68 10.75 11.37
CA THR A 241 -11.37 11.33 12.53
C THR A 241 -12.18 12.52 12.02
N ILE A 242 -13.48 12.54 12.27
CA ILE A 242 -14.35 13.69 11.94
C ILE A 242 -14.36 14.69 13.09
N ARG A 243 -14.89 15.90 12.88
CA ARG A 243 -14.83 17.04 13.82
C ARG A 243 -15.40 16.76 15.22
N THR A 244 -16.27 15.76 15.36
CA THR A 244 -16.82 15.29 16.64
C THR A 244 -15.84 14.44 17.46
N GLY A 245 -14.66 14.12 16.93
CA GLY A 245 -13.71 13.16 17.50
C GLY A 245 -14.01 11.69 17.14
N GLU A 246 -15.15 11.42 16.51
CA GLU A 246 -15.51 10.07 16.07
C GLU A 246 -14.65 9.61 14.89
N ARG A 247 -14.39 8.30 14.78
CA ARG A 247 -13.67 7.73 13.64
C ARG A 247 -14.59 7.02 12.66
N LYS A 248 -14.45 7.36 11.39
CA LYS A 248 -15.20 6.78 10.26
C LYS A 248 -14.27 6.06 9.30
N VAL A 249 -14.77 5.02 8.63
CA VAL A 249 -14.05 4.27 7.60
C VAL A 249 -14.56 4.71 6.23
N LEU A 250 -13.67 5.23 5.39
CA LEU A 250 -13.94 5.54 3.99
C LEU A 250 -13.44 4.41 3.10
N ILE A 251 -14.23 4.07 2.08
CA ILE A 251 -13.82 3.18 0.99
C ILE A 251 -14.27 3.74 -0.36
N SER A 252 -13.34 3.83 -1.32
CA SER A 252 -13.68 4.03 -2.74
C SER A 252 -13.73 2.65 -3.42
N SER A 253 -14.72 2.42 -4.28
CA SER A 253 -14.96 1.14 -4.94
C SER A 253 -15.46 1.32 -6.37
N CYS A 254 -14.78 0.67 -7.30
CA CYS A 254 -14.97 0.78 -8.74
C CYS A 254 -15.76 -0.44 -9.26
N HIS A 255 -16.65 -0.27 -10.24
CA HIS A 255 -17.33 -1.40 -10.86
C HIS A 255 -16.32 -2.23 -11.68
N THR A 256 -16.42 -3.57 -11.62
CA THR A 256 -15.43 -4.47 -12.25
C THR A 256 -15.40 -4.41 -13.77
N THR A 257 -16.49 -3.94 -14.40
CA THR A 257 -16.72 -4.06 -15.86
C THR A 257 -17.08 -2.73 -16.55
N PHE A 258 -17.48 -1.71 -15.78
CA PHE A 258 -18.07 -0.47 -16.28
C PHE A 258 -17.62 0.72 -15.41
N TYR A 259 -18.11 1.92 -15.68
CA TYR A 259 -17.64 3.17 -15.05
C TYR A 259 -18.13 3.53 -13.61
N PRO A 260 -19.19 2.95 -13.01
CA PRO A 260 -19.67 3.41 -11.70
C PRO A 260 -18.63 3.30 -10.59
N ASN A 261 -18.58 4.33 -9.73
CA ASN A 261 -17.75 4.34 -8.53
C ASN A 261 -18.58 4.73 -7.30
N GLN A 262 -18.59 3.88 -6.27
CA GLN A 262 -19.10 4.21 -4.94
C GLN A 262 -17.96 4.78 -4.10
N VAL A 263 -18.21 5.86 -3.36
CA VAL A 263 -17.43 6.23 -2.17
C VAL A 263 -18.35 6.10 -0.99
N ALA A 264 -18.06 5.17 -0.07
CA ALA A 264 -18.89 4.89 1.10
C ALA A 264 -18.22 5.36 2.39
N LEU A 265 -19.01 5.94 3.28
CA LEU A 265 -18.66 6.32 4.65
C LEU A 265 -19.35 5.35 5.61
N LEU A 266 -18.55 4.61 6.36
CA LEU A 266 -19.01 3.67 7.39
C LEU A 266 -18.65 4.18 8.79
N ASN A 267 -19.45 3.81 9.78
CA ASN A 267 -18.97 3.86 11.17
C ASN A 267 -17.99 2.71 11.46
N ILE A 268 -17.42 2.73 12.66
CA ILE A 268 -16.36 1.80 13.06
C ILE A 268 -16.82 0.34 13.24
N ASP A 269 -18.14 0.14 13.34
CA ASP A 269 -18.81 -1.17 13.42
C ASP A 269 -19.31 -1.65 12.05
N GLY A 270 -18.88 -1.00 10.95
CA GLY A 270 -19.07 -1.43 9.57
C GLY A 270 -20.43 -1.08 8.97
N GLN A 271 -21.24 -0.28 9.68
CA GLN A 271 -22.55 0.15 9.22
C GLN A 271 -22.40 1.31 8.25
N LEU A 272 -23.09 1.24 7.10
CA LEU A 272 -23.10 2.30 6.09
C LEU A 272 -23.92 3.50 6.58
N GLU A 273 -23.29 4.67 6.65
CA GLU A 273 -23.94 5.93 7.05
C GLU A 273 -24.26 6.82 5.85
N SER A 274 -23.37 6.84 4.86
CA SER A 274 -23.51 7.70 3.67
C SER A 274 -22.76 7.13 2.46
N GLU A 275 -23.25 7.39 1.26
CA GLU A 275 -22.59 6.98 0.01
C GLU A 275 -22.72 8.04 -1.11
N TYR A 276 -21.62 8.24 -1.84
CA TYR A 276 -21.51 9.09 -3.02
C TYR A 276 -21.29 8.23 -4.28
N TRP A 277 -21.97 8.57 -5.37
CA TRP A 277 -21.89 7.83 -6.63
C TRP A 277 -21.34 8.68 -7.78
N HIS A 278 -20.14 8.34 -8.23
CA HIS A 278 -19.45 9.06 -9.30
C HIS A 278 -19.50 8.29 -10.64
N SER A 279 -19.79 9.01 -11.72
CA SER A 279 -19.88 8.45 -13.09
C SER A 279 -18.49 8.32 -13.72
N GLY A 280 -17.62 7.55 -13.08
CA GLY A 280 -16.24 7.27 -13.48
C GLY A 280 -15.39 6.92 -12.26
N HIS A 281 -14.34 6.12 -12.47
CA HIS A 281 -13.53 5.57 -11.39
C HIS A 281 -12.70 6.62 -10.65
N LEU A 282 -12.71 6.54 -9.32
CA LEU A 282 -11.95 7.37 -8.39
C LEU A 282 -10.94 6.47 -7.67
N LEU A 283 -9.78 6.31 -8.30
CA LEU A 283 -8.75 5.35 -7.94
C LEU A 283 -7.81 5.86 -6.84
N LEU A 284 -7.72 7.19 -6.66
CA LEU A 284 -6.98 7.84 -5.59
C LEU A 284 -7.95 8.45 -4.58
N MET A 285 -7.66 8.29 -3.28
CA MET A 285 -8.41 8.92 -2.20
C MET A 285 -7.44 9.36 -1.11
N GLU A 286 -7.48 10.62 -0.70
CA GLU A 286 -6.86 11.11 0.53
C GLU A 286 -7.88 11.90 1.34
N ALA A 287 -7.64 12.07 2.64
CA ALA A 287 -8.50 12.87 3.51
C ALA A 287 -7.66 13.70 4.46
N VAL A 288 -7.84 15.03 4.39
CA VAL A 288 -7.02 16.04 5.07
C VAL A 288 -7.92 17.21 5.44
N ASP A 289 -7.79 17.73 6.67
CA ASP A 289 -8.36 19.02 7.04
C ASP A 289 -7.42 20.11 6.48
N MET A 290 -7.80 20.67 5.34
CA MET A 290 -7.01 21.68 4.64
C MET A 290 -7.51 23.11 4.94
N ASN A 291 -8.74 23.24 5.44
CA ASN A 291 -9.35 24.52 5.77
C ASN A 291 -9.07 24.95 7.24
N GLY A 292 -8.85 24.00 8.14
CA GLY A 292 -8.55 24.21 9.56
C GLY A 292 -9.74 24.18 10.52
N ASP A 293 -10.94 23.76 10.09
CA ASP A 293 -12.16 23.72 10.92
C ASP A 293 -12.32 22.44 11.77
N GLY A 294 -11.41 21.47 11.63
CA GLY A 294 -11.43 20.17 12.30
C GLY A 294 -12.15 19.08 11.53
N GLN A 295 -12.74 19.37 10.36
CA GLN A 295 -13.44 18.40 9.52
C GLN A 295 -12.65 18.07 8.24
N PRO A 296 -11.92 16.94 8.16
CA PRO A 296 -11.17 16.61 6.95
C PRO A 296 -12.05 16.53 5.69
N GLU A 297 -11.63 17.27 4.66
CA GLU A 297 -12.09 17.11 3.29
C GLU A 297 -11.62 15.78 2.70
N ILE A 298 -12.44 15.18 1.83
CA ILE A 298 -12.12 13.94 1.11
C ILE A 298 -11.78 14.31 -0.33
N TYR A 299 -10.52 14.13 -0.70
CA TYR A 299 -9.99 14.39 -2.04
C TYR A 299 -9.94 13.08 -2.82
N LEU A 300 -10.49 13.09 -4.03
CA LEU A 300 -10.68 11.93 -4.88
C LEU A 300 -10.15 12.21 -6.30
N GLY A 301 -9.16 11.43 -6.73
CA GLY A 301 -8.57 11.52 -8.06
C GLY A 301 -8.98 10.34 -8.94
N GLY A 302 -9.34 10.63 -10.20
CA GLY A 302 -9.54 9.60 -11.21
C GLY A 302 -10.05 10.15 -12.54
N VAL A 303 -11.15 9.60 -13.05
CA VAL A 303 -11.74 9.93 -14.37
C VAL A 303 -13.26 10.16 -14.26
N ASN A 304 -13.80 11.02 -15.12
CA ASN A 304 -15.25 11.13 -15.38
C ASN A 304 -15.55 10.63 -16.80
N ASN A 305 -16.44 9.63 -16.90
CA ASN A 305 -16.77 8.94 -18.15
C ASN A 305 -17.78 9.67 -19.05
N GLU A 306 -18.48 10.71 -18.57
CA GLU A 306 -19.22 11.60 -19.47
C GLU A 306 -18.25 12.40 -20.37
N TYR A 307 -17.30 13.09 -19.74
CA TYR A 307 -16.41 14.06 -20.39
C TYR A 307 -15.14 13.41 -20.97
N LYS A 308 -14.95 12.10 -20.74
CA LYS A 308 -13.72 11.34 -21.01
C LYS A 308 -12.45 12.02 -20.46
N ALA A 309 -12.55 12.65 -19.29
CA ALA A 309 -11.50 13.51 -18.75
C ALA A 309 -11.14 13.12 -17.32
N ALA A 310 -9.87 13.32 -16.97
CA ALA A 310 -9.37 13.24 -15.61
C ALA A 310 -10.14 14.20 -14.69
N THR A 311 -10.40 13.79 -13.45
CA THR A 311 -11.18 14.57 -12.50
C THR A 311 -10.56 14.57 -11.10
N LEU A 312 -10.61 15.74 -10.47
CA LEU A 312 -10.48 15.92 -9.02
C LEU A 312 -11.88 16.17 -8.46
N VAL A 313 -12.29 15.39 -7.45
CA VAL A 313 -13.55 15.59 -6.71
C VAL A 313 -13.19 15.81 -5.24
N VAL A 314 -13.80 16.80 -4.60
CA VAL A 314 -13.59 17.11 -3.18
C VAL A 314 -14.93 17.10 -2.47
N LEU A 315 -15.08 16.28 -1.43
CA LEU A 315 -16.33 16.06 -0.69
C LEU A 315 -16.15 16.38 0.79
N ASN A 316 -17.19 16.89 1.44
CA ASN A 316 -17.29 16.94 2.89
C ASN A 316 -18.01 15.66 3.41
N PRO A 317 -17.44 14.90 4.37
CA PRO A 317 -18.05 13.66 4.89
C PRO A 317 -19.42 13.87 5.56
N GLU A 318 -19.67 15.01 6.21
CA GLU A 318 -20.97 15.31 6.84
C GLU A 318 -22.11 15.38 5.80
N ASN A 319 -21.77 15.64 4.53
CA ASN A 319 -22.72 15.91 3.45
C ASN A 319 -22.46 15.08 2.19
N LEU A 320 -21.84 13.91 2.35
CA LEU A 320 -21.34 13.04 1.27
C LEU A 320 -22.44 12.40 0.40
N GLN A 321 -23.69 12.30 0.87
CA GLN A 321 -24.73 11.49 0.24
C GLN A 321 -25.11 11.95 -1.18
N GLY A 322 -25.29 11.00 -2.10
CA GLY A 322 -26.03 11.20 -3.35
C GLY A 322 -25.25 10.83 -4.61
N VAL A 323 -25.73 11.28 -5.77
CA VAL A 323 -25.11 11.02 -7.07
C VAL A 323 -24.45 12.28 -7.62
N SER A 324 -23.34 12.10 -8.33
CA SER A 324 -22.69 13.16 -9.11
C SER A 324 -23.63 13.75 -10.18
N LYS A 325 -23.61 15.08 -10.38
CA LYS A 325 -24.36 15.71 -11.48
C LYS A 325 -23.63 15.46 -12.80
N GLN A 326 -24.33 14.88 -13.77
CA GLN A 326 -23.86 14.73 -15.15
C GLN A 326 -24.81 15.49 -16.09
N SER A 327 -24.34 15.97 -17.23
CA SER A 327 -25.16 16.75 -18.18
C SER A 327 -25.94 15.84 -19.12
N ASN A 328 -25.33 14.73 -19.54
CA ASN A 328 -25.87 13.68 -20.39
C ASN A 328 -26.62 12.62 -19.56
N PRO A 329 -27.93 12.39 -19.79
CA PRO A 329 -28.72 11.37 -19.08
C PRO A 329 -28.16 9.95 -19.12
N LYS A 330 -27.35 9.59 -20.14
CA LYS A 330 -26.69 8.27 -20.21
C LYS A 330 -25.80 7.99 -18.99
N TYR A 331 -25.14 9.02 -18.44
CA TYR A 331 -24.20 8.92 -17.32
C TYR A 331 -24.78 9.41 -16.00
N GLN A 332 -25.97 10.02 -16.00
CA GLN A 332 -26.64 10.49 -14.79
C GLN A 332 -27.29 9.31 -14.07
N PHE A 333 -26.71 8.90 -12.93
CA PHE A 333 -27.35 7.89 -12.07
C PHE A 333 -28.67 8.39 -11.48
N GLU A 334 -29.55 7.43 -11.23
CA GLU A 334 -30.79 7.61 -10.48
C GLU A 334 -30.48 7.86 -8.99
N GLY A 335 -31.09 8.90 -8.42
CA GLY A 335 -30.94 9.28 -7.02
C GLY A 335 -30.93 10.79 -6.81
N PRO A 336 -30.84 11.26 -5.55
CA PRO A 336 -30.67 12.67 -5.25
C PRO A 336 -29.30 13.15 -5.73
N ILE A 337 -29.27 14.23 -6.51
CA ILE A 337 -28.02 14.90 -6.88
C ILE A 337 -27.35 15.41 -5.60
N ASN A 338 -26.10 15.03 -5.37
CA ASN A 338 -25.28 15.66 -4.33
C ASN A 338 -24.97 17.10 -4.77
N LYS A 339 -25.31 18.08 -3.91
CA LYS A 339 -25.08 19.53 -4.14
C LYS A 339 -24.02 20.11 -3.19
N ASN A 340 -23.30 19.24 -2.49
CA ASN A 340 -22.46 19.57 -1.34
C ASN A 340 -20.99 19.16 -1.55
N ALA A 341 -20.65 18.72 -2.77
CA ALA A 341 -19.26 18.57 -3.20
C ALA A 341 -18.59 19.95 -3.19
N LEU A 342 -17.46 20.06 -2.52
CA LEU A 342 -16.70 21.30 -2.36
C LEU A 342 -16.03 21.71 -3.69
N ALA A 343 -15.64 20.72 -4.51
CA ALA A 343 -15.32 20.93 -5.91
C ALA A 343 -15.51 19.65 -6.74
N ARG A 344 -15.75 19.84 -8.04
CA ARG A 344 -15.70 18.79 -9.07
C ARG A 344 -15.01 19.39 -10.29
N ILE A 345 -13.73 19.09 -10.48
CA ILE A 345 -12.86 19.76 -11.45
C ILE A 345 -12.45 18.75 -12.52
N LEU A 346 -12.77 19.04 -13.78
CA LEU A 346 -12.25 18.32 -14.94
C LEU A 346 -10.92 18.92 -15.39
N LEU A 347 -9.94 18.06 -15.62
CA LEU A 347 -8.58 18.41 -16.03
C LEU A 347 -8.43 18.12 -17.53
N PRO A 348 -8.14 19.13 -18.37
CA PRO A 348 -8.22 19.02 -19.82
C PRO A 348 -7.20 18.04 -20.41
N ARG A 349 -7.61 17.35 -21.49
CA ARG A 349 -6.77 16.45 -22.27
C ARG A 349 -5.78 17.25 -23.13
N THR A 350 -4.50 16.91 -23.09
CA THR A 350 -3.46 17.54 -23.93
C THR A 350 -3.51 17.06 -25.38
N CYS A 351 -2.70 17.69 -26.24
CA CYS A 351 -2.48 17.27 -27.64
C CYS A 351 -2.03 15.80 -27.76
N ILE A 352 -1.18 15.28 -26.85
CA ILE A 352 -0.78 13.86 -26.80
C ILE A 352 -2.00 12.99 -26.55
N ASN A 353 -2.75 13.27 -25.47
CA ASN A 353 -3.86 12.41 -25.08
C ASN A 353 -5.02 12.46 -26.07
N GLN A 354 -5.33 13.63 -26.65
CA GLN A 354 -6.31 13.77 -27.73
C GLN A 354 -5.91 13.00 -29.00
N ARG A 355 -4.61 12.74 -29.20
CA ARG A 355 -4.07 12.09 -30.40
C ARG A 355 -3.99 10.56 -30.31
N PHE A 356 -3.73 10.00 -29.12
CA PHE A 356 -3.43 8.57 -28.95
C PHE A 356 -4.37 7.81 -28.03
N GLU A 357 -5.14 8.49 -27.18
CA GLU A 357 -5.98 7.86 -26.16
C GLU A 357 -7.45 8.21 -26.33
N ASP A 358 -8.31 7.52 -25.60
CA ASP A 358 -9.72 7.87 -25.47
C ASP A 358 -10.01 8.72 -24.21
N TYR A 359 -9.15 8.64 -23.19
CA TYR A 359 -9.27 9.30 -21.88
C TYR A 359 -7.90 9.76 -21.36
N ASN A 360 -7.84 10.83 -20.56
CA ASN A 360 -6.78 10.99 -19.54
C ASN A 360 -7.35 10.65 -18.14
N ASN A 361 -6.46 10.40 -17.17
CA ASN A 361 -6.83 9.99 -15.81
C ASN A 361 -5.89 10.62 -14.77
N VAL A 362 -6.37 10.89 -13.55
CA VAL A 362 -5.45 11.23 -12.44
C VAL A 362 -4.70 9.97 -11.98
N GLY A 363 -3.41 9.88 -12.32
CA GLY A 363 -2.51 8.81 -11.86
C GLY A 363 -1.80 9.13 -10.55
N TYR A 364 -1.61 10.41 -10.24
CA TYR A 364 -0.91 10.88 -9.05
C TYR A 364 -1.68 12.01 -8.34
N MET A 365 -1.66 11.99 -7.01
CA MET A 365 -2.21 13.05 -6.17
C MET A 365 -1.39 13.13 -4.88
N GLN A 366 -0.93 14.33 -4.54
CA GLN A 366 -0.27 14.63 -3.28
C GLN A 366 -0.90 15.88 -2.67
N ILE A 367 -1.11 15.83 -1.35
CA ILE A 367 -1.66 16.92 -0.56
C ILE A 367 -0.59 17.32 0.45
N GLY A 368 -0.21 18.59 0.47
CA GLY A 368 0.69 19.17 1.46
C GLY A 368 0.04 20.40 2.11
N ASP A 369 0.70 20.94 3.13
CA ASP A 369 0.17 21.93 4.07
C ASP A 369 -0.42 23.21 3.45
N SER A 370 -0.09 23.52 2.19
CA SER A 370 -0.52 24.74 1.48
C SER A 370 -0.93 24.54 0.02
N GLN A 371 -0.81 23.32 -0.52
CA GLN A 371 -1.03 23.02 -1.94
C GLN A 371 -1.44 21.57 -2.20
N ILE A 372 -2.22 21.38 -3.26
CA ILE A 372 -2.60 20.06 -3.80
C ILE A 372 -1.95 19.92 -5.17
N ILE A 373 -1.18 18.85 -5.38
CA ILE A 373 -0.52 18.55 -6.66
C ILE A 373 -1.22 17.34 -7.26
N VAL A 374 -1.74 17.49 -8.48
CA VAL A 374 -2.47 16.45 -9.21
C VAL A 374 -1.73 16.14 -10.52
N GLY A 375 -1.24 14.92 -10.65
CA GLY A 375 -0.59 14.43 -11.87
C GLY A 375 -1.59 13.65 -12.72
N VAL A 376 -1.76 14.11 -13.96
CA VAL A 376 -2.68 13.53 -14.94
C VAL A 376 -1.89 12.74 -15.98
N ASP A 377 -2.24 11.47 -16.13
CA ASP A 377 -1.65 10.54 -17.09
C ASP A 377 -2.21 10.82 -18.47
N GLU A 378 -1.35 11.29 -19.38
CA GLU A 378 -1.74 11.69 -20.73
C GLU A 378 -1.55 10.56 -21.76
N GLN A 379 -0.87 9.45 -21.40
CA GLN A 379 -0.80 8.24 -22.23
C GLN A 379 -0.41 6.98 -21.42
N LEU A 380 -1.00 5.84 -21.73
CA LEU A 380 -0.70 4.55 -21.08
C LEU A 380 0.49 3.86 -21.75
N THR A 381 1.70 4.12 -21.27
CA THR A 381 2.92 3.42 -21.72
C THR A 381 3.86 3.08 -20.54
N GLU A 382 4.94 2.33 -20.78
CA GLU A 382 5.96 1.97 -19.77
C GLU A 382 6.54 3.17 -19.01
N THR A 383 6.57 4.35 -19.64
CA THR A 383 6.90 5.62 -18.97
C THR A 383 5.78 6.61 -19.26
N ILE A 384 5.03 7.00 -18.23
CA ILE A 384 3.82 7.80 -18.41
C ILE A 384 4.19 9.27 -18.65
N PRO A 385 3.77 9.91 -19.77
CA PRO A 385 3.82 11.35 -19.92
C PRO A 385 2.72 11.96 -19.05
N THR A 386 3.09 12.90 -18.17
CA THR A 386 2.20 13.43 -17.13
C THR A 386 2.10 14.94 -17.21
N MET A 387 0.88 15.47 -17.11
CA MET A 387 0.64 16.90 -16.92
C MET A 387 0.32 17.17 -15.44
N MET A 388 1.07 18.06 -14.80
CA MET A 388 0.96 18.37 -13.38
C MET A 388 0.13 19.65 -13.19
N TYR A 389 -0.86 19.58 -12.31
CA TYR A 389 -1.75 20.69 -11.95
C TYR A 389 -1.58 20.99 -10.45
N THR A 390 -1.20 22.21 -10.11
CA THR A 390 -1.04 22.65 -8.71
C THR A 390 -2.20 23.55 -8.32
N PHE A 391 -2.86 23.25 -7.21
CA PHE A 391 -3.98 24.02 -6.65
C PHE A 391 -3.64 24.56 -5.26
N GLY A 392 -4.20 25.72 -4.93
CA GLY A 392 -4.20 26.24 -3.56
C GLY A 392 -5.22 25.52 -2.67
N THR A 393 -5.17 25.82 -1.37
CA THR A 393 -6.16 25.34 -0.38
C THR A 393 -7.59 25.78 -0.69
N ASP A 394 -7.76 26.85 -1.47
CA ASP A 394 -9.04 27.38 -1.98
C ASP A 394 -9.52 26.70 -3.28
N LEU A 395 -8.87 25.59 -3.67
CA LEU A 395 -9.15 24.78 -4.86
C LEU A 395 -9.04 25.53 -6.20
N LYS A 396 -8.41 26.71 -6.21
CA LYS A 396 -8.05 27.42 -7.44
C LYS A 396 -6.71 26.91 -7.98
N LEU A 397 -6.65 26.76 -9.29
CA LEU A 397 -5.43 26.46 -10.02
C LEU A 397 -4.39 27.58 -9.82
N GLN A 398 -3.18 27.21 -9.43
CA GLN A 398 -2.01 28.08 -9.30
C GLN A 398 -1.07 27.93 -10.50
N SER A 399 -0.85 26.70 -10.99
CA SER A 399 0.03 26.43 -12.13
C SER A 399 -0.31 25.11 -12.83
N ILE A 400 0.06 25.02 -14.11
CA ILE A 400 0.13 23.78 -14.89
C ILE A 400 1.57 23.63 -15.38
N SER A 401 2.16 22.45 -15.26
CA SER A 401 3.49 22.14 -15.78
C SER A 401 3.59 20.73 -16.36
N PRO A 402 4.24 20.53 -17.51
CA PRO A 402 4.50 19.20 -18.05
C PRO A 402 5.64 18.53 -17.27
N SER A 403 5.60 17.20 -17.14
CA SER A 403 6.77 16.44 -16.69
C SER A 403 7.84 16.34 -17.79
N ASP A 404 9.10 16.05 -17.41
CA ASP A 404 10.17 15.78 -18.38
C ASP A 404 9.79 14.63 -19.33
N THR A 405 9.06 13.62 -18.84
CA THR A 405 8.52 12.52 -19.66
C THR A 405 7.51 13.04 -20.69
N PHE A 406 6.63 13.97 -20.32
CA PHE A 406 5.70 14.61 -21.26
C PHE A 406 6.44 15.38 -22.36
N LEU A 407 7.42 16.21 -21.98
CA LEU A 407 8.24 16.97 -22.94
C LEU A 407 9.03 16.05 -23.89
N ALA A 408 9.59 14.96 -23.37
CA ALA A 408 10.29 13.96 -24.16
C ALA A 408 9.35 13.22 -25.15
N PHE A 409 8.12 12.90 -24.74
CA PHE A 409 7.12 12.27 -25.60
C PHE A 409 6.61 13.21 -26.69
N HIS A 410 6.28 14.46 -26.34
CA HIS A 410 5.83 15.48 -27.32
C HIS A 410 6.89 15.67 -28.41
N LYS A 411 8.14 15.96 -28.02
CA LYS A 411 9.27 16.12 -28.93
C LYS A 411 9.54 14.89 -29.80
N ARG A 412 9.40 13.67 -29.25
CA ARG A 412 9.49 12.44 -30.05
C ARG A 412 8.37 12.36 -31.10
N TYR A 413 7.14 12.66 -30.71
CA TYR A 413 5.98 12.57 -31.60
C TYR A 413 5.91 13.68 -32.66
N GLU A 414 6.50 14.84 -32.39
CA GLU A 414 6.82 15.88 -33.40
C GLU A 414 7.80 15.33 -34.45
N ILE A 415 8.95 14.80 -34.02
CA ILE A 415 9.99 14.24 -34.91
C ILE A 415 9.43 13.06 -35.73
N GLU A 416 8.61 12.21 -35.12
CA GLU A 416 7.90 11.09 -35.77
C GLU A 416 6.69 11.53 -36.62
N ARG A 417 6.37 12.84 -36.70
CA ARG A 417 5.22 13.42 -37.42
C ARG A 417 3.86 12.86 -37.01
N LYS A 418 3.73 12.43 -35.77
CA LYS A 418 2.46 12.00 -35.14
C LYS A 418 1.73 13.20 -34.53
N LEU A 419 2.49 14.18 -34.03
CA LEU A 419 2.10 15.58 -33.81
C LEU A 419 2.71 16.44 -34.93
N ASP A 420 2.14 17.62 -35.16
CA ASP A 420 2.43 18.54 -36.27
C ASP A 420 2.96 19.92 -35.83
N HIS A 421 3.17 20.10 -34.52
CA HIS A 421 3.57 21.35 -33.87
C HIS A 421 4.68 21.11 -32.82
N HIS A 422 5.47 22.15 -32.53
CA HIS A 422 6.40 22.17 -31.39
C HIS A 422 5.65 22.46 -30.09
N PHE A 423 6.07 21.86 -28.97
CA PHE A 423 5.52 22.23 -27.66
C PHE A 423 5.80 23.68 -27.28
N ARG A 424 4.78 24.41 -26.81
CA ARG A 424 4.91 25.83 -26.41
C ARG A 424 4.06 26.20 -25.20
N GLN A 425 4.36 27.37 -24.61
CA GLN A 425 3.61 27.94 -23.48
C GLN A 425 2.14 28.18 -23.82
N ASP A 426 1.80 28.55 -25.07
CA ASP A 426 0.41 28.76 -25.49
C ASP A 426 -0.43 27.47 -25.48
N GLU A 427 0.17 26.26 -25.50
CA GLU A 427 -0.58 25.03 -25.23
C GLU A 427 -1.01 24.96 -23.76
N LEU A 428 -0.11 25.25 -22.81
CA LEU A 428 -0.43 25.29 -21.37
C LEU A 428 -1.45 26.38 -21.06
N ASP A 429 -1.30 27.56 -21.65
CA ASP A 429 -2.24 28.67 -21.46
C ASP A 429 -3.64 28.33 -22.01
N ASN A 430 -3.75 27.42 -22.98
CA ASN A 430 -5.02 26.93 -23.52
C ASN A 430 -5.64 25.74 -22.73
N LEU A 431 -4.93 25.12 -21.79
CA LEU A 431 -5.48 24.07 -20.91
C LEU A 431 -6.44 24.67 -19.87
N LYS A 432 -7.69 24.90 -20.28
CA LYS A 432 -8.75 25.41 -19.39
C LYS A 432 -9.44 24.28 -18.63
N LEU A 433 -9.47 24.39 -17.30
CA LEU A 433 -10.19 23.50 -16.41
C LEU A 433 -11.70 23.80 -16.44
N THR A 434 -12.52 22.77 -16.26
CA THR A 434 -13.98 22.92 -16.14
C THR A 434 -14.42 22.54 -14.73
N TYR A 435 -14.97 23.51 -14.00
CA TYR A 435 -15.60 23.29 -12.70
C TYR A 435 -17.07 22.89 -12.92
N LEU A 436 -17.44 21.71 -12.46
CA LEU A 436 -18.79 21.16 -12.51
C LEU A 436 -19.60 21.49 -11.24
N PRO A 437 -20.94 21.58 -11.33
CA PRO A 437 -21.83 21.74 -10.18
C PRO A 437 -22.12 20.43 -9.43
#